data_AF-C2ELC0-F1
#
_entry.id   AF-C2ELC0-F1
#
_cell.length_a   1.000
_cell.length_b   1.000
_cell.length_c   1.000
_cell.angle_alpha   90.00
_cell.angle_beta   90.00
_cell.angle_gamma   90.00
#
_symmetry.space_group_name_H-M   'P 1'
#
loop_
_entity.id
_entity.type
_entity.pdbx_description
1 polymer ?
#
loop_
_entity_poly.entity_id
_entity_poly.type
_entity_poly.pdbx_seq_one_letter_code
_entity_poly.pdbx_strand_id
1 'polypeptide(L)' 'SHELAMIVREPVGVIAAIVPWNFPLLLTCWKLGPALAAGNSVILKPSEKSPLSAIRLAGLAKEAGLP' A
#
# COMPACT_ATOMS: atom_id res chain seq x y z
N SER A 1 8.56 -40.13 -16.33
CA SER A 1 8.15 -38.76 -16.70
C SER A 1 8.34 -37.88 -15.48
N HIS A 2 9.35 -37.01 -15.47
CA HIS A 2 9.49 -36.02 -14.39
C HIS A 2 8.68 -34.78 -14.81
N GLU A 3 7.54 -34.56 -14.15
CA GLU A 3 6.81 -33.30 -14.25
C GLU A 3 7.40 -32.31 -13.25
N LEU A 4 7.76 -31.13 -13.75
CA LEU A 4 8.19 -30.00 -12.92
C LEU A 4 6.95 -29.19 -12.54
N ALA A 5 6.70 -29.01 -11.24
CA ALA A 5 5.67 -28.11 -10.73
C ALA A 5 6.30 -26.77 -10.30
N MET A 6 5.78 -25.66 -10.83
CA MET A 6 6.25 -24.30 -10.52
C MET A 6 5.19 -23.54 -9.74
N ILE A 7 5.60 -22.82 -8.68
CA ILE A 7 4.73 -21.88 -7.95
C ILE A 7 5.09 -20.46 -8.35
N VAL A 8 4.12 -19.72 -8.89
CA VAL A 8 4.25 -18.30 -9.22
C VAL A 8 3.46 -17.48 -8.19
N ARG A 9 4.03 -16.35 -7.76
CA ARG A 9 3.34 -15.38 -6.91
C ARG A 9 3.01 -14.16 -7.74
N GLU A 10 1.72 -13.83 -7.80
CA GLU A 10 1.21 -12.67 -8.52
C GLU A 10 0.63 -11.65 -7.54
N PRO A 11 0.57 -10.36 -7.92
CA PRO A 11 -0.16 -9.37 -7.14
C PRO A 11 -1.63 -9.78 -6.98
N VAL A 12 -2.22 -9.42 -5.84
CA VAL A 12 -3.66 -9.61 -5.61
C VAL A 12 -4.49 -8.65 -6.48
N GLY A 13 -3.94 -7.48 -6.82
CA GLY A 13 -4.58 -6.46 -7.63
C GLY A 13 -4.83 -5.18 -6.84
N VAL A 14 -6.09 -4.79 -6.63
CA VAL A 14 -6.46 -3.57 -5.90
C VAL A 14 -6.75 -3.89 -4.43
N ILE A 15 -6.09 -3.16 -3.52
CA ILE A 15 -6.22 -3.33 -2.07
C ILE A 15 -6.78 -2.07 -1.41
N ALA A 16 -7.76 -2.24 -0.52
CA ALA A 16 -8.22 -1.17 0.38
C ALA A 16 -7.42 -1.19 1.70
N ALA A 17 -6.73 -0.10 2.00
CA ALA A 17 -5.94 0.08 3.22
C ALA A 17 -6.61 1.08 4.16
N ILE A 18 -7.19 0.61 5.27
CA ILE A 18 -7.79 1.46 6.30
C ILE A 18 -6.84 1.54 7.50
N VAL A 19 -6.46 2.75 7.94
CA VAL A 19 -5.48 2.94 9.03
C VAL A 19 -6.04 3.77 10.20
N PRO A 20 -5.68 3.43 11.46
CA PRO A 20 -6.14 4.15 12.65
C PRO A 20 -5.29 5.40 12.93
N TRP A 21 -5.64 6.12 14.00
CA TRP A 21 -5.11 7.45 14.33
C TRP A 21 -3.89 7.47 15.27
N ASN A 22 -3.53 6.35 15.89
CA ASN A 22 -2.51 6.32 16.95
C ASN A 22 -1.08 6.43 16.43
N PHE A 23 -0.80 5.93 15.22
CA PHE A 23 0.50 6.09 14.54
C PHE A 23 0.26 6.29 13.04
N PRO A 24 -0.32 7.43 12.62
CA PRO A 24 -1.00 7.55 11.33
C PRO A 24 -0.06 7.37 10.14
N LEU A 25 1.15 7.95 10.19
CA LEU A 25 2.14 7.79 9.12
C LEU A 25 2.76 6.39 9.11
N LEU A 26 3.19 5.89 10.27
CA LEU A 26 3.83 4.58 10.38
C LEU A 26 2.91 3.45 9.89
N LEU A 27 1.65 3.44 10.34
CA LEU A 27 0.69 2.41 9.96
C LEU A 27 0.27 2.50 8.50
N THR A 28 0.29 3.71 7.93
CA THR A 28 0.15 3.92 6.48
C THR A 28 1.30 3.26 5.74
N CYS A 29 2.55 3.53 6.13
CA CYS A 29 3.73 2.94 5.50
C CYS A 29 3.77 1.41 5.63
N TRP A 30 3.36 0.85 6.77
CA TRP A 30 3.27 -0.61 6.97
C TRP A 30 2.26 -1.29 6.05
N LYS A 31 1.22 -0.58 5.59
CA LYS A 31 0.29 -1.12 4.59
C LYS A 31 0.78 -0.89 3.16
N LEU A 32 1.22 0.34 2.85
CA LEU A 32 1.65 0.70 1.51
C LEU A 32 2.93 -0.04 1.09
N GLY A 33 3.92 -0.14 1.97
CA GLY A 33 5.22 -0.74 1.68
C GLY A 33 5.12 -2.14 1.07
N PRO A 34 4.58 -3.15 1.79
CA PRO A 34 4.45 -4.49 1.25
C PRO A 34 3.45 -4.58 0.08
N ALA A 35 2.36 -3.80 0.09
CA ALA A 35 1.37 -3.85 -0.98
C ALA A 35 1.96 -3.37 -2.33
N LEU A 36 2.62 -2.22 -2.33
CA LEU A 36 3.26 -1.66 -3.51
C LEU A 36 4.46 -2.50 -3.95
N ALA A 37 5.28 -2.97 -3.00
CA ALA A 37 6.42 -3.84 -3.31
C ALA A 37 6.00 -5.16 -3.97
N ALA A 38 4.83 -5.69 -3.62
CA ALA A 38 4.24 -6.87 -4.25
C ALA A 38 3.50 -6.57 -5.56
N GLY A 39 3.57 -5.34 -6.09
CA GLY A 39 2.97 -4.97 -7.37
C GLY A 39 1.47 -4.68 -7.32
N ASN A 40 0.90 -4.42 -6.14
CA ASN A 40 -0.52 -4.09 -5.99
C ASN A 40 -0.78 -2.59 -6.16
N SER A 41 -2.01 -2.24 -6.51
CA SER A 41 -2.53 -0.89 -6.39
C SER A 41 -3.25 -0.72 -5.04
N VAL A 42 -3.20 0.47 -4.45
CA VAL A 42 -3.76 0.71 -3.11
C VAL A 42 -4.69 1.92 -3.08
N ILE A 43 -5.86 1.74 -2.46
CA ILE A 43 -6.75 2.82 -2.03
C ILE A 43 -6.59 2.99 -0.52
N LEU A 44 -6.05 4.13 -0.09
CA LEU A 44 -5.82 4.43 1.33
C LEU A 44 -6.96 5.25 1.92
N LYS A 45 -7.59 4.76 3.00
CA LYS A 45 -8.50 5.52 3.87
C LYS A 45 -7.85 5.79 5.22
N PRO A 46 -7.31 7.00 5.46
CA PRO A 46 -6.82 7.37 6.77
C PRO A 46 -7.97 7.63 7.75
N SER A 47 -7.66 7.60 9.05
CA SER A 47 -8.57 8.08 10.09
C SER A 47 -8.86 9.57 9.92
N GLU A 48 -10.14 9.94 10.03
CA GLU A 48 -10.61 11.32 10.03
C GLU A 48 -10.05 12.14 11.20
N LYS A 49 -9.60 11.50 12.29
CA LYS A 49 -8.98 12.17 13.45
C LYS A 49 -7.56 12.64 13.19
N SER A 50 -6.86 12.07 12.22
CA SER A 50 -5.44 12.35 11.95
C SER A 50 -5.07 12.16 10.47
N PRO A 51 -5.73 12.85 9.52
CA PRO A 51 -5.57 12.57 8.09
C PRO A 51 -4.37 13.27 7.44
N LEU A 52 -3.85 14.34 8.05
CA LEU A 52 -2.93 15.28 7.38
C LEU A 52 -1.62 14.65 6.90
N SER A 53 -1.07 13.68 7.65
CA SER A 53 0.15 12.97 7.26
C SER A 53 -0.05 12.09 6.03
N ALA A 54 -1.22 11.44 5.91
CA ALA A 54 -1.57 10.66 4.73
C ALA A 54 -1.80 11.56 3.50
N ILE A 55 -2.44 12.73 3.68
CA ILE A 55 -2.60 13.71 2.60
C ILE A 55 -1.24 14.24 2.13
N ARG A 56 -0.33 14.54 3.06
CA ARG A 56 1.03 14.96 2.71
C ARG A 56 1.78 13.85 1.95
N LEU A 57 1.65 12.60 2.38
CA LEU A 57 2.23 11.45 1.70
C LEU A 57 1.69 11.31 0.28
N ALA A 58 0.39 11.52 0.05
CA ALA A 58 -0.19 11.50 -1.29
C ALA A 58 0.40 12.57 -2.22
N GLY A 59 0.66 13.78 -1.70
CA GLY A 59 1.38 14.81 -2.43
C GLY A 59 2.81 14.39 -2.80
N LEU A 60 3.55 13.83 -1.84
CA LEU A 60 4.91 13.32 -2.06
C LEU A 60 4.93 12.14 -3.05
N ALA A 61 3.92 11.26 -3.02
CA ALA A 61 3.78 10.15 -3.96
C ALA A 61 3.61 10.67 -5.39
N LYS A 62 2.81 11.73 -5.58
CA LYS A 62 2.66 12.41 -6.87
C LYS A 62 3.98 13.06 -7.32
N GLU A 63 4.68 13.76 -6.42
CA GLU A 63 5.99 14.36 -6.71
C GLU A 63 7.04 13.31 -7.08
N ALA A 64 7.00 12.13 -6.46
CA ALA A 64 7.89 11.01 -6.75
C ALA A 64 7.58 10.29 -8.08
N GLY A 65 6.50 10.66 -8.77
CA GLY A 65 6.13 10.06 -10.05
C GLY A 65 5.57 8.65 -9.93
N LEU A 66 4.88 8.32 -8.83
CA LEU A 66 4.07 7.10 -8.82
C LEU A 66 3.06 7.14 -9.97
N PRO A 67 2.85 5.99 -10.65
CA PRO A 67 1.93 5.89 -11.79
C PRO A 67 0.47 6.11 -11.38
#